data_AF-A0A3Q3MWU7-F1
#
_entry.id   AF-A0A3Q3MWU7-F1
#
_cell.length_a   1.000
_cell.length_b   1.000
_cell.length_c   1.000
_cell.angle_alpha   90.00
_cell.angle_beta   90.00
_cell.angle_gamma   90.00
#
_symmetry.space_group_name_H-M   'P 1'
#
loop_
_entity.id
_entity.type
_entity.pdbx_description
1 polymer ?
#
loop_
_entity_poly.entity_id
_entity_poly.type
_entity_poly.pdbx_seq_one_letter_code
_entity_poly.pdbx_strand_id
1 'polypeptide(L)'
;MFNVMVDAKDQSAKLCAMEMGQEFASQIDELIEESVKDMIQLMVAKFVAILEGVLAKISRYDEGTLFSSFMSFTKPGMDVADGYVTFVRHSQDILRDKVNEEVYIERLFDQWYTATMNLLGTWLTERMDQQLHVYQLKILIRITKKKYRDFRLQGVLDSTLNTKMYDTVRNRLTLEEATASVREGGMQGISMKDSDEEDEDDD
;
A
#
# COMPACT_ATOMS: atom_id res chain seq x y z
N MET A 1 8.59 -8.68 19.84
CA MET A 1 7.44 -8.42 20.74
C MET A 1 6.18 -9.09 20.20
N PHE A 2 5.88 -8.92 18.89
CA PHE A 2 4.79 -9.63 18.21
C PHE A 2 4.81 -11.16 18.44
N ASN A 3 5.90 -11.83 18.07
CA ASN A 3 6.01 -13.28 18.26
C ASN A 3 6.01 -13.72 19.73
N VAL A 4 6.43 -12.85 20.65
CA VAL A 4 6.43 -13.18 22.09
C VAL A 4 4.99 -13.24 22.62
N MET A 5 4.09 -12.38 22.12
CA MET A 5 2.67 -12.44 22.46
C MET A 5 1.99 -13.66 21.85
N VAL A 6 2.34 -14.00 20.61
CA VAL A 6 1.89 -15.22 19.94
C VAL A 6 2.35 -16.48 20.67
N ASP A 7 3.62 -16.56 21.03
CA ASP A 7 4.17 -17.69 21.78
C ASP A 7 3.54 -17.80 23.18
N ALA A 8 3.12 -16.68 23.79
CA ALA A 8 2.41 -16.68 25.07
C ALA A 8 1.00 -17.28 24.96
N LYS A 9 0.31 -17.10 23.83
CA LYS A 9 -0.99 -17.74 23.52
C LYS A 9 -0.86 -19.27 23.37
N ASP A 10 0.18 -19.72 22.67
CA ASP A 10 0.45 -21.16 22.54
C ASP A 10 0.80 -21.82 23.87
N GLN A 11 1.37 -21.06 24.80
CA GLN A 11 1.70 -21.53 26.15
C GLN A 11 0.51 -21.46 27.11
N SER A 12 -0.34 -20.44 27.02
CA SER A 12 -1.58 -20.33 27.82
C SER A 12 -2.54 -21.49 27.52
N ALA A 13 -2.71 -21.83 26.25
CA ALA A 13 -3.56 -22.94 25.81
C ALA A 13 -3.12 -24.30 26.40
N LYS A 14 -1.81 -24.53 26.54
CA LYS A 14 -1.25 -25.77 27.13
C LYS A 14 -1.50 -25.88 28.63
N LEU A 15 -1.50 -24.75 29.35
CA LEU A 15 -1.75 -24.71 30.80
C LEU A 15 -3.22 -24.98 31.16
N CYS A 16 -4.15 -24.75 30.23
CA CYS A 16 -5.58 -24.87 30.47
C CYS A 16 -6.13 -26.31 30.40
N ALA A 17 -5.31 -27.27 29.97
CA ALA A 17 -5.66 -28.69 29.96
C ALA A 17 -5.60 -29.37 31.35
N MET A 18 -5.15 -28.66 32.41
CA MET A 18 -4.84 -29.23 33.73
C MET A 18 -5.76 -28.77 34.89
N GLU A 19 -7.07 -28.65 34.63
CA GLU A 19 -8.16 -28.36 35.62
C GLU A 19 -8.42 -26.87 35.95
N MET A 20 -9.69 -26.46 35.81
CA MET A 20 -10.31 -25.17 36.21
C MET A 20 -9.73 -23.84 35.64
N GLY A 21 -9.13 -23.85 34.43
CA GLY A 21 -8.50 -22.65 33.83
C GLY A 21 -9.25 -21.92 32.70
N GLN A 22 -10.46 -22.36 32.33
CA GLN A 22 -11.06 -22.01 31.04
C GLN A 22 -11.45 -20.51 30.88
N GLU A 23 -11.90 -19.83 31.94
CA GLU A 23 -12.19 -18.38 31.92
C GLU A 23 -10.92 -17.52 31.92
N PHE A 24 -9.87 -17.95 32.62
CA PHE A 24 -8.59 -17.25 32.61
C PHE A 24 -7.87 -17.40 31.27
N ALA A 25 -8.00 -18.58 30.63
CA ALA A 25 -7.54 -18.82 29.27
C ALA A 25 -8.16 -17.81 28.30
N SER A 26 -9.50 -17.68 28.32
CA SER A 26 -10.22 -16.81 27.40
C SER A 26 -9.88 -15.34 27.61
N GLN A 27 -9.66 -14.89 28.85
CA GLN A 27 -9.26 -13.51 29.13
C GLN A 27 -7.85 -13.19 28.62
N ILE A 28 -6.91 -14.13 28.74
CA ILE A 28 -5.55 -13.97 28.21
C ILE A 28 -5.57 -13.96 26.67
N ASP A 29 -6.36 -14.86 26.06
CA ASP A 29 -6.49 -14.94 24.61
C ASP A 29 -7.12 -13.66 24.03
N GLU A 30 -8.16 -13.12 24.68
CA GLU A 30 -8.76 -11.83 24.30
C GLU A 30 -7.76 -10.68 24.39
N LEU A 31 -6.99 -10.60 25.48
CA LEU A 31 -5.97 -9.56 25.67
C LEU A 31 -4.86 -9.65 24.61
N ILE A 32 -4.43 -10.87 24.26
CA ILE A 32 -3.41 -11.09 23.22
C ILE A 32 -3.96 -10.67 21.86
N GLU A 33 -5.19 -11.06 21.52
CA GLU A 33 -5.81 -10.71 20.24
C GLU A 33 -6.03 -9.20 20.10
N GLU A 34 -6.44 -8.51 21.17
CA GLU A 34 -6.54 -7.05 21.19
C GLU A 34 -5.16 -6.39 21.02
N SER A 35 -4.15 -6.89 21.72
CA SER A 35 -2.77 -6.38 21.61
C SER A 35 -2.20 -6.56 20.20
N VAL A 36 -2.48 -7.71 19.56
CA VAL A 36 -2.09 -7.99 18.18
C VAL A 36 -2.79 -7.06 17.20
N LYS A 37 -4.09 -6.85 17.38
CA LYS A 37 -4.86 -5.89 16.58
C LYS A 37 -4.27 -4.49 16.66
N ASP A 38 -3.94 -4.01 17.86
CA ASP A 38 -3.36 -2.68 18.05
C ASP A 38 -1.97 -2.56 17.41
N MET A 39 -1.14 -3.59 17.53
CA MET A 39 0.15 -3.65 16.83
C MET A 39 -0.02 -3.56 15.31
N ILE A 40 -0.96 -4.31 14.74
CA ILE A 40 -1.25 -4.25 13.30
C ILE A 40 -1.68 -2.83 12.90
N GLN A 41 -2.60 -2.22 13.65
CA GLN A 41 -3.06 -0.86 13.37
C GLN A 41 -1.92 0.17 13.40
N LEU A 42 -1.06 0.11 14.41
CA LEU A 42 0.09 1.00 14.52
C LEU A 42 1.10 0.78 13.39
N MET A 43 1.33 -0.47 12.97
CA MET A 43 2.20 -0.76 11.83
C MET A 43 1.61 -0.23 10.52
N VAL A 44 0.32 -0.48 10.27
CA VAL A 44 -0.37 0.05 9.09
C VAL A 44 -0.31 1.57 9.06
N ALA A 45 -0.53 2.25 10.19
CA ALA A 45 -0.43 3.70 10.27
C ALA A 45 0.97 4.23 9.87
N LYS A 46 2.05 3.55 10.30
CA LYS A 46 3.41 3.90 9.89
C LYS A 46 3.63 3.74 8.39
N PHE A 47 3.09 2.67 7.80
CA PHE A 47 3.20 2.45 6.36
C PHE A 47 2.37 3.44 5.53
N VAL A 48 1.21 3.85 6.04
CA VAL A 48 0.38 4.91 5.46
C VAL A 48 1.14 6.24 5.47
N ALA A 49 1.78 6.60 6.60
CA ALA A 49 2.55 7.84 6.71
C ALA A 49 3.70 7.95 5.68
N ILE A 50 4.29 6.82 5.29
CA ILE A 50 5.32 6.79 4.25
C ILE A 50 4.72 7.13 2.88
N LEU A 51 3.52 6.61 2.56
CA LEU A 51 2.81 6.96 1.33
C LEU A 51 2.35 8.43 1.36
N GLU A 52 1.88 8.94 2.50
CA GLU A 52 1.55 10.37 2.66
C GLU A 52 2.76 11.24 2.34
N GLY A 53 3.96 10.85 2.80
CA GLY A 53 5.20 11.53 2.46
C GLY A 53 5.51 11.54 0.96
N VAL A 54 5.22 10.45 0.25
CA VAL A 54 5.35 10.38 -1.22
C VAL A 54 4.34 11.31 -1.90
N LEU A 55 3.07 11.26 -1.47
CA LEU A 55 2.00 12.11 -1.99
C LEU A 55 2.30 13.59 -1.78
N ALA A 56 2.78 13.98 -0.59
CA ALA A 56 3.18 15.35 -0.29
C ALA A 56 4.35 15.84 -1.17
N LYS A 57 5.28 14.96 -1.55
CA LYS A 57 6.36 15.31 -2.49
C LYS A 57 5.81 15.63 -3.88
N ILE A 58 4.87 14.82 -4.38
CA ILE A 58 4.33 15.00 -5.73
C ILE A 58 3.23 16.09 -5.79
N SER A 59 2.59 16.45 -4.67
CA SER A 59 1.66 17.61 -4.61
C SER A 59 2.33 18.95 -4.92
N ARG A 60 3.67 19.03 -4.93
CA ARG A 60 4.39 20.22 -5.39
C ARG A 60 4.23 20.50 -6.89
N TYR A 61 3.65 19.57 -7.63
CA TYR A 61 3.31 19.70 -9.05
C TYR A 61 1.82 19.98 -9.27
N ASP A 62 1.03 20.20 -8.20
CA ASP A 62 -0.37 20.59 -8.30
C ASP A 62 -0.48 21.92 -9.08
N GLU A 63 -1.58 22.07 -9.84
CA GLU A 63 -1.85 23.25 -10.65
C GLU A 63 -1.85 24.53 -9.80
N GLY A 64 -1.24 25.61 -10.30
CA GLY A 64 -1.17 26.90 -9.59
C GLY A 64 -0.04 27.01 -8.56
N THR A 65 0.78 25.97 -8.34
CA THR A 65 1.99 26.06 -7.53
C THR A 65 3.14 26.72 -8.31
N LEU A 66 3.97 27.55 -7.65
CA LEU A 66 5.12 28.22 -8.27
C LEU A 66 6.14 27.24 -8.90
N PHE A 67 6.17 26.01 -8.40
CA PHE A 67 7.07 24.96 -8.88
C PHE A 67 6.57 24.25 -10.14
N SER A 68 5.26 24.26 -10.43
CA SER A 68 4.73 23.72 -11.68
C SER A 68 5.36 24.39 -12.91
N SER A 69 5.60 25.70 -12.85
CA SER A 69 6.20 26.49 -13.93
C SER A 69 7.73 26.38 -14.02
N PHE A 70 8.42 26.16 -12.89
CA PHE A 70 9.89 26.20 -12.82
C PHE A 70 10.54 24.81 -12.92
N MET A 71 9.88 23.75 -12.45
CA MET A 71 10.42 22.38 -12.56
C MET A 71 10.12 21.71 -13.90
N SER A 72 9.34 22.34 -14.79
CA SER A 72 9.21 21.90 -16.18
C SER A 72 10.56 21.82 -16.92
N PHE A 73 11.59 22.55 -16.44
CA PHE A 73 12.94 22.50 -17.00
C PHE A 73 13.73 21.23 -16.66
N THR A 74 13.37 20.51 -15.60
CA THR A 74 14.02 19.23 -15.21
C THR A 74 12.99 18.11 -15.24
N LYS A 75 13.14 17.14 -16.14
CA LYS A 75 12.28 15.95 -16.15
C LYS A 75 12.64 15.06 -14.94
N PRO A 76 11.79 14.98 -13.91
CA PRO A 76 12.11 14.19 -12.72
C PRO A 76 12.01 12.69 -13.05
N GLY A 77 12.86 11.88 -12.44
CA GLY A 77 12.92 10.43 -12.64
C GLY A 77 11.88 9.65 -11.84
N MET A 78 11.89 8.32 -11.93
CA MET A 78 10.94 7.45 -11.24
C MET A 78 11.36 7.07 -9.81
N ASP A 79 12.46 7.63 -9.32
CA ASP A 79 13.11 7.35 -8.04
C ASP A 79 12.18 7.48 -6.83
N VAL A 80 11.21 8.39 -6.86
CA VAL A 80 10.18 8.50 -5.81
C VAL A 80 9.26 7.28 -5.78
N ALA A 81 8.81 6.80 -6.94
CA ALA A 81 7.94 5.63 -7.03
C ALA A 81 8.72 4.35 -6.75
N ASP A 82 9.90 4.18 -7.37
CA ASP A 82 10.70 2.97 -7.22
C ASP A 82 11.23 2.83 -5.79
N GLY A 83 11.57 3.94 -5.12
CA GLY A 83 11.88 3.94 -3.70
C GLY A 83 10.70 3.49 -2.83
N TYR A 84 9.48 3.94 -3.13
CA TYR A 84 8.28 3.48 -2.41
C TYR A 84 7.97 2.00 -2.66
N VAL A 85 8.08 1.53 -3.90
CA VAL A 85 7.85 0.12 -4.26
C VAL A 85 8.87 -0.79 -3.59
N THR A 86 10.15 -0.40 -3.59
CA THR A 86 11.22 -1.11 -2.89
C THR A 86 10.94 -1.19 -1.39
N PHE A 87 10.51 -0.08 -0.79
CA PHE A 87 10.10 -0.05 0.61
C PHE A 87 8.95 -1.04 0.90
N VAL A 88 7.92 -1.08 0.05
CA VAL A 88 6.78 -2.00 0.20
C VAL A 88 7.25 -3.45 0.21
N ARG A 89 8.02 -3.86 -0.81
CA ARG A 89 8.53 -5.22 -0.96
C ARG A 89 9.41 -5.64 0.20
N HIS A 90 10.39 -4.80 0.55
CA HIS A 90 11.28 -5.08 1.67
C HIS A 90 10.52 -5.23 2.99
N SER A 91 9.48 -4.42 3.20
CA SER A 91 8.64 -4.53 4.39
C SER A 91 7.80 -5.81 4.37
N GLN A 92 7.27 -6.22 3.22
CA GLN A 92 6.57 -7.50 3.08
C GLN A 92 7.51 -8.68 3.38
N ASP A 93 8.74 -8.66 2.88
CA ASP A 93 9.75 -9.70 3.13
C ASP A 93 10.09 -9.80 4.63
N ILE A 94 10.32 -8.65 5.29
CA ILE A 94 10.57 -8.62 6.74
C ILE A 94 9.37 -9.16 7.51
N LEU A 95 8.15 -8.78 7.14
CA LEU A 95 6.94 -9.24 7.82
C LEU A 95 6.76 -10.75 7.68
N ARG A 96 7.01 -11.30 6.49
CA ARG A 96 7.00 -12.74 6.21
C ARG A 96 8.08 -13.49 6.97
N ASP A 97 9.27 -12.92 7.11
CA ASP A 97 10.38 -13.53 7.87
C ASP A 97 10.18 -13.46 9.39
N LYS A 98 9.52 -12.40 9.88
CA LYS A 98 9.45 -12.09 11.31
C LYS A 98 8.13 -12.44 11.99
N VAL A 99 7.03 -12.66 11.27
CA VAL A 99 5.74 -13.01 11.90
C VAL A 99 5.45 -14.48 11.67
N ASN A 100 5.27 -15.24 12.75
CA ASN A 100 5.11 -16.70 12.67
C ASN A 100 3.67 -17.12 12.27
N GLU A 101 2.66 -16.40 12.75
CA GLU A 101 1.26 -16.74 12.54
C GLU A 101 0.75 -16.11 11.22
N GLU A 102 0.44 -16.97 10.24
CA GLU A 102 -0.03 -16.58 8.90
C GLU A 102 -1.26 -15.65 8.94
N VAL A 103 -2.22 -15.98 9.81
CA VAL A 103 -3.47 -15.19 9.97
C VAL A 103 -3.21 -13.72 10.29
N TYR A 104 -2.13 -13.44 11.03
CA TYR A 104 -1.78 -12.06 11.37
C TYR A 104 -1.05 -11.35 10.24
N ILE A 105 -0.27 -12.08 9.43
CA ILE A 105 0.32 -11.53 8.20
C ILE A 105 -0.79 -11.17 7.21
N GLU A 106 -1.71 -12.10 6.93
CA GLU A 106 -2.84 -11.89 6.04
C GLU A 106 -3.66 -10.66 6.47
N ARG A 107 -4.02 -10.60 7.76
CA ARG A 107 -4.78 -9.47 8.32
C ARG A 107 -4.02 -8.15 8.23
N LEU A 108 -2.70 -8.15 8.40
CA LEU A 108 -1.88 -6.95 8.28
C LEU A 108 -1.82 -6.49 6.82
N PHE A 109 -1.60 -7.40 5.87
CA PHE A 109 -1.55 -7.07 4.45
C PHE A 109 -2.89 -6.57 3.92
N ASP A 110 -4.00 -7.18 4.32
CA ASP A 110 -5.35 -6.72 3.99
C ASP A 110 -5.58 -5.27 4.44
N GLN A 111 -5.30 -4.98 5.71
CA GLN A 111 -5.48 -3.65 6.28
C GLN A 111 -4.51 -2.63 5.65
N TRP A 112 -3.26 -3.03 5.42
CA TRP A 112 -2.27 -2.16 4.81
C TRP A 112 -2.68 -1.79 3.38
N TYR A 113 -3.01 -2.77 2.54
CA TYR A 113 -3.47 -2.52 1.17
C TYR A 113 -4.68 -1.60 1.15
N THR A 114 -5.70 -1.93 1.96
CA THR A 114 -6.95 -1.16 2.04
C THR A 114 -6.70 0.28 2.46
N ALA A 115 -5.95 0.51 3.54
CA ALA A 115 -5.70 1.86 4.06
C ALA A 115 -4.96 2.74 3.05
N THR A 116 -3.97 2.19 2.36
CA THR A 116 -3.17 2.94 1.39
C THR A 116 -3.90 3.13 0.06
N MET A 117 -4.73 2.19 -0.38
CA MET A 117 -5.60 2.41 -1.55
C MET A 117 -6.67 3.47 -1.28
N ASN A 118 -7.21 3.50 -0.06
CA ASN A 118 -8.08 4.59 0.41
C ASN A 118 -7.36 5.94 0.40
N LEU A 119 -6.12 6.01 0.88
CA LEU A 119 -5.33 7.23 0.83
C LEU A 119 -5.11 7.73 -0.62
N LEU A 120 -4.75 6.84 -1.55
CA LEU A 120 -4.60 7.18 -2.98
C LEU A 120 -5.91 7.71 -3.56
N GLY A 121 -7.03 7.03 -3.28
CA GLY A 121 -8.34 7.41 -3.77
C GLY A 121 -8.81 8.76 -3.23
N THR A 122 -8.61 9.01 -1.93
CA THR A 122 -8.89 10.31 -1.31
C THR A 122 -8.05 11.41 -1.96
N TRP A 123 -6.74 11.21 -2.08
CA TRP A 123 -5.82 12.21 -2.66
C TRP A 123 -6.21 12.59 -4.10
N LEU A 124 -6.64 11.61 -4.90
CA LEU A 124 -7.14 11.83 -6.27
C LEU A 124 -8.50 12.52 -6.31
N THR A 125 -9.40 12.17 -5.40
CA THR A 125 -10.76 12.73 -5.32
C THR A 125 -10.72 14.20 -4.90
N GLU A 126 -9.83 14.56 -3.97
CA GLU A 126 -9.58 15.96 -3.57
C GLU A 126 -9.03 16.83 -4.72
N ARG A 127 -8.62 16.21 -5.84
CA ARG A 127 -8.09 16.86 -7.05
C ARG A 127 -8.90 16.51 -8.29
N MET A 128 -10.21 16.27 -8.15
CA MET A 128 -11.07 15.86 -9.27
C MET A 128 -11.31 16.95 -10.31
N ASP A 129 -11.20 18.22 -9.90
CA ASP A 129 -11.33 19.41 -10.73
C ASP A 129 -10.00 19.86 -11.36
N GLN A 130 -8.89 19.25 -10.96
CA GLN A 130 -7.54 19.57 -11.43
C GLN A 130 -7.03 18.49 -12.38
N GLN A 131 -6.32 18.91 -13.42
CA GLN A 131 -5.59 18.01 -14.30
C GLN A 131 -4.32 17.53 -13.59
N LEU A 132 -4.07 16.22 -13.54
CA LEU A 132 -2.81 15.72 -12.98
C LEU A 132 -1.64 16.10 -13.88
N HIS A 133 -0.56 16.58 -13.26
CA HIS A 133 0.71 16.77 -13.95
C HIS A 133 1.27 15.39 -14.37
N VAL A 134 1.87 15.28 -15.56
CA VAL A 134 2.32 14.00 -16.12
C VAL A 134 3.31 13.27 -15.21
N TYR A 135 4.14 14.00 -14.48
CA TYR A 135 4.98 13.41 -13.43
C TYR A 135 4.18 12.75 -12.30
N GLN A 136 3.16 13.43 -11.74
CA GLN A 136 2.30 12.87 -10.70
C GLN A 136 1.61 11.61 -11.21
N LEU A 137 1.07 11.68 -12.43
CA LEU A 137 0.41 10.57 -13.09
C LEU A 137 1.33 9.35 -13.20
N LYS A 138 2.55 9.51 -13.71
CA LYS A 138 3.53 8.41 -13.83
C LYS A 138 3.84 7.76 -12.47
N ILE A 139 4.09 8.56 -11.44
CA ILE A 139 4.37 8.08 -10.08
C ILE A 139 3.18 7.29 -9.53
N LEU A 140 1.97 7.83 -9.66
CA LEU A 140 0.74 7.19 -9.17
C LEU A 140 0.43 5.88 -9.90
N ILE A 141 0.61 5.84 -11.22
CA ILE A 141 0.44 4.61 -12.01
C ILE A 141 1.40 3.52 -11.54
N ARG A 142 2.70 3.84 -11.43
CA ARG A 142 3.72 2.90 -10.98
C ARG A 142 3.39 2.35 -9.59
N ILE A 143 3.06 3.23 -8.64
CA ILE A 143 2.69 2.83 -7.28
C ILE A 143 1.44 1.95 -7.28
N THR A 144 0.35 2.37 -7.93
CA THR A 144 -0.91 1.62 -7.95
C THR A 144 -0.73 0.23 -8.55
N LYS A 145 -0.08 0.11 -9.72
CA LYS A 145 0.14 -1.19 -10.39
C LYS A 145 1.03 -2.11 -9.60
N LYS A 146 2.20 -1.63 -9.17
CA LYS A 146 3.16 -2.45 -8.41
C LYS A 146 2.57 -2.91 -7.10
N LYS A 147 1.88 -2.01 -6.39
CA LYS A 147 1.23 -2.36 -5.14
C LYS A 147 0.13 -3.41 -5.33
N TYR A 148 -0.75 -3.24 -6.32
CA TYR A 148 -1.76 -4.27 -6.63
C TYR A 148 -1.10 -5.64 -6.85
N ARG A 149 -0.09 -5.69 -7.71
CA ARG A 149 0.63 -6.92 -8.04
C ARG A 149 1.33 -7.53 -6.83
N ASP A 150 2.10 -6.72 -6.10
CA ASP A 150 2.92 -7.19 -4.98
C ASP A 150 2.03 -7.71 -3.84
N PHE A 151 0.90 -7.07 -3.54
CA PHE A 151 -0.06 -7.59 -2.55
C PHE A 151 -0.82 -8.82 -3.02
N ARG A 152 -1.15 -8.92 -4.31
CA ARG A 152 -1.70 -10.15 -4.92
C ARG A 152 -0.74 -11.32 -4.75
N LEU A 153 0.55 -11.12 -5.00
CA LEU A 153 1.59 -12.13 -4.82
C LEU A 153 1.79 -12.54 -3.35
N GLN A 154 1.46 -11.65 -2.41
CA GLN A 154 1.48 -11.95 -0.98
C GLN A 154 0.21 -12.66 -0.47
N GLY A 155 -0.75 -12.98 -1.35
CA GLY A 155 -1.95 -13.74 -1.00
C GLY A 155 -3.17 -12.90 -0.62
N VAL A 156 -3.13 -11.57 -0.78
CA VAL A 156 -4.31 -10.73 -0.55
C VAL A 156 -5.41 -11.09 -1.55
N LEU A 157 -6.60 -11.36 -1.03
CA LEU A 157 -7.73 -11.85 -1.81
C LEU A 157 -8.26 -10.80 -2.79
N ASP A 158 -8.81 -11.26 -3.91
CA ASP A 158 -9.43 -10.39 -4.93
C ASP A 158 -10.54 -9.49 -4.37
N SER A 159 -11.26 -9.95 -3.34
CA SER A 159 -12.28 -9.14 -2.66
C SER A 159 -11.69 -7.91 -1.96
N THR A 160 -10.44 -8.00 -1.50
CA THR A 160 -9.69 -6.90 -0.89
C THR A 160 -8.95 -6.08 -1.94
N LEU A 161 -8.40 -6.74 -2.97
CA LEU A 161 -7.68 -6.06 -4.06
C LEU A 161 -8.59 -5.17 -4.90
N ASN A 162 -9.77 -5.68 -5.26
CA ASN A 162 -10.72 -5.08 -6.19
C ASN A 162 -11.85 -4.35 -5.44
N THR A 163 -11.47 -3.45 -4.53
CA THR A 163 -12.43 -2.59 -3.85
C THR A 163 -12.96 -1.50 -4.78
N LYS A 164 -14.14 -0.95 -4.47
CA LYS A 164 -14.68 0.24 -5.16
C LYS A 164 -13.68 1.40 -5.19
N MET A 165 -12.84 1.51 -4.16
CA MET A 165 -11.82 2.54 -4.11
C MET A 165 -10.68 2.28 -5.10
N TYR A 166 -10.22 1.03 -5.21
CA TYR A 166 -9.26 0.65 -6.25
C TYR A 166 -9.81 0.98 -7.65
N ASP A 167 -11.06 0.63 -7.95
CA ASP A 167 -11.68 0.97 -9.23
C ASP A 167 -11.72 2.48 -9.48
N THR A 168 -12.01 3.26 -8.44
CA THR A 168 -12.01 4.73 -8.51
C THR A 168 -10.62 5.27 -8.87
N VAL A 169 -9.57 4.78 -8.20
CA VAL A 169 -8.17 5.11 -8.50
C VAL A 169 -7.80 4.70 -9.93
N ARG A 170 -8.06 3.44 -10.29
CA ARG A 170 -7.72 2.88 -11.61
C ARG A 170 -8.39 3.65 -12.75
N ASN A 171 -9.68 3.94 -12.61
CA ASN A 171 -10.44 4.67 -13.62
C ASN A 171 -9.94 6.11 -13.78
N ARG A 172 -9.65 6.81 -12.66
CA ARG A 172 -9.08 8.16 -12.71
C ARG A 172 -7.73 8.16 -13.44
N LEU A 173 -6.82 7.27 -13.07
CA LEU A 173 -5.49 7.21 -13.68
C LEU A 173 -5.55 6.82 -15.17
N THR A 174 -6.46 5.94 -15.56
CA THR A 174 -6.65 5.54 -16.96
C THR A 174 -7.13 6.72 -17.82
N LEU A 175 -8.07 7.52 -17.32
CA LEU A 175 -8.58 8.69 -18.04
C LEU A 175 -7.50 9.78 -18.19
N GLU A 176 -6.74 10.01 -17.13
CA GLU A 176 -5.62 10.95 -17.11
C GLU A 176 -4.52 10.52 -18.09
N GLU A 177 -4.21 9.22 -18.15
CA GLU A 177 -3.25 8.64 -19.11
C GLU A 177 -3.68 8.85 -20.56
N ALA A 178 -4.94 8.58 -20.86
CA ALA A 178 -5.50 8.80 -22.19
C ALA A 178 -5.39 10.29 -22.59
N THR A 179 -5.66 11.19 -21.66
CA THR A 179 -5.56 12.64 -21.88
C THR A 179 -4.12 13.09 -22.09
N ALA A 180 -3.18 12.62 -21.27
CA ALA A 180 -1.76 12.94 -21.36
C ALA A 180 -1.13 12.43 -22.66
N SER A 181 -1.50 11.22 -23.10
CA SER A 181 -0.98 10.61 -24.33
C SER A 181 -1.33 11.40 -25.59
N VAL A 182 -2.49 12.09 -25.60
CA VAL A 182 -2.89 12.97 -26.70
C VAL A 182 -2.16 14.32 -26.67
N ARG A 183 -1.82 14.84 -25.49
CA ARG A 183 -1.27 16.19 -25.31
C ARG A 183 0.26 16.27 -25.34
N GLU A 184 0.95 15.32 -24.72
CA GLU A 184 2.39 15.44 -24.40
C GLU A 184 3.28 14.40 -25.11
N GLY A 185 2.73 13.63 -26.06
CA GLY A 185 3.53 12.72 -26.89
C GLY A 185 4.00 11.44 -26.19
N GLY A 186 3.40 11.07 -25.05
CA GLY A 186 3.41 9.70 -24.52
C GLY A 186 3.92 9.52 -23.09
N MET A 187 3.62 8.34 -22.54
CA MET A 187 3.87 7.97 -21.14
C MET A 187 5.21 7.25 -20.88
N GLN A 188 6.11 7.19 -21.88
CA GLN A 188 7.42 6.51 -21.77
C GLN A 188 7.31 5.08 -21.22
N GLY A 189 6.37 4.28 -21.74
CA GLY A 189 6.19 2.87 -21.33
C GLY A 189 5.38 2.65 -20.05
N ILE A 190 5.06 3.69 -19.28
CA ILE A 190 4.20 3.55 -18.09
C ILE A 190 2.72 3.59 -18.50
N SER A 191 2.00 2.49 -18.33
CA SER A 191 0.56 2.44 -18.64
C SER A 191 -0.25 1.79 -17.52
N MET A 192 -1.48 2.27 -17.31
CA MET A 192 -2.47 1.61 -16.45
C MET A 192 -3.08 0.36 -17.06
N LYS A 193 -2.82 0.06 -18.34
CA LYS A 193 -3.25 -1.20 -18.94
C LYS A 193 -2.63 -2.39 -18.21
N ASP A 194 -3.39 -3.48 -18.16
CA ASP A 194 -2.98 -4.76 -17.60
C ASP A 194 -1.98 -5.43 -18.57
N SER A 195 -0.77 -4.88 -18.64
CA SER A 195 0.37 -5.55 -19.25
C SER A 195 1.00 -6.43 -18.18
N ASP A 196 0.53 -7.68 -18.10
CA ASP A 196 1.24 -8.77 -17.43
C ASP A 196 2.59 -9.11 -18.12
N GLU A 197 3.02 -8.35 -19.14
CA GLU A 197 4.20 -8.63 -19.98
C GLU A 197 5.42 -7.69 -19.83
N GLU A 198 5.45 -6.71 -18.91
CA GLU A 198 6.61 -5.79 -18.87
C GLU A 198 7.08 -5.51 -17.44
N ASP A 199 8.02 -6.34 -16.95
CA ASP A 199 9.13 -5.95 -16.06
C ASP A 199 10.17 -7.10 -15.99
N GLU A 200 10.61 -7.66 -17.13
CA GLU A 200 11.78 -8.56 -17.17
C GLU A 200 13.11 -7.82 -17.41
N ASP A 201 13.09 -6.49 -17.59
CA ASP A 201 14.30 -5.70 -17.81
C ASP A 201 14.49 -4.67 -16.69
N ASP A 202 15.02 -5.10 -15.56
CA ASP A 202 15.72 -4.25 -14.58
C ASP A 202 16.74 -5.14 -13.82
N ASP A 203 17.77 -5.61 -14.55
CA ASP A 203 19.05 -6.12 -14.01
C ASP A 203 20.04 -4.97 -13.82
#